data_AF-A0A3D8HUE3-F1
#
_entry.id   AF-A0A3D8HUE3-F1
#
_cell.length_a   1.000
_cell.length_b   1.000
_cell.length_c   1.000
_cell.angle_alpha   90.00
_cell.angle_beta   90.00
_cell.angle_gamma   90.00
#
_symmetry.space_group_name_H-M   'P 1'
#
loop_
_entity.id
_entity.type
_entity.pdbx_description
1 polymer ?
#
loop_
_entity_poly.entity_id
_entity_poly.type
_entity_poly.pdbx_seq_one_letter_code
_entity_poly.pdbx_strand_id
1 'polypeptide(L)' 'SLNIGAKVFFIVGNRRVKNIELPTDEFIAEVFCNNGFKHLNTLKRKISNKSMPLQNSPTNKIGALSRTMNEEWIVVCEKL' A
#
# COMPACT_ATOMS: atom_id res chain seq x y z
N SER A 1 15.01 11.05 15.25
CA SER A 1 15.57 9.94 14.46
C SER A 1 15.16 8.62 15.10
N LEU A 2 15.06 7.54 14.33
CA LEU A 2 14.84 6.19 14.87
C LEU A 2 16.18 5.57 15.30
N ASN A 3 16.16 4.71 16.32
CA ASN A 3 17.34 3.97 16.76
C ASN A 3 17.72 2.90 15.72
N ILE A 4 19.01 2.56 15.63
CA ILE A 4 19.50 1.42 14.83
C ILE A 4 18.80 0.14 15.32
N GLY A 5 18.33 -0.68 14.37
CA GLY A 5 17.54 -1.89 14.64
C GLY A 5 16.04 -1.64 14.88
N ALA A 6 15.58 -0.38 14.89
CA ALA A 6 14.15 -0.07 15.01
C ALA A 6 13.39 -0.58 13.79
N LYS A 7 12.26 -1.26 14.04
CA LYS A 7 11.37 -1.78 12.99
C LYS A 7 10.24 -0.82 12.69
N VAL A 8 9.97 -0.62 11.41
CA VAL A 8 8.89 0.21 10.87
C VAL A 8 7.91 -0.69 10.14
N PHE A 9 6.63 -0.54 10.46
CA PHE A 9 5.52 -1.21 9.79
C PHE A 9 4.68 -0.14 9.09
N PHE A 10 4.80 -0.06 7.77
CA PHE A 10 4.07 0.93 6.98
C PHE A 10 2.95 0.25 6.22
N ILE A 11 1.70 0.62 6.54
CA ILE A 11 0.52 0.08 5.86
C ILE A 11 0.19 0.99 4.67
N VAL A 12 0.13 0.39 3.48
CA VAL A 12 -0.23 1.09 2.25
C VAL A 12 -1.15 0.24 1.38
N GLY A 13 -2.13 0.90 0.80
CA GLY A 13 -2.94 0.33 -0.26
C GLY A 13 -2.43 0.76 -1.64
N ASN A 14 -2.22 -0.19 -2.55
CA ASN A 14 -1.83 0.11 -3.93
C ASN A 14 -2.94 0.83 -4.70
N ARG A 15 -2.68 2.09 -5.05
CA ARG A 15 -3.67 2.93 -5.72
C ARG A 15 -3.84 2.48 -7.17
N ARG A 16 -5.08 2.46 -7.63
CA ARG A 16 -5.41 2.28 -9.06
C ARG A 16 -5.83 3.61 -9.67
N VAL A 17 -5.17 4.02 -10.74
CA VAL A 17 -5.45 5.26 -11.48
C VAL A 17 -5.59 4.91 -12.95
N LYS A 18 -6.69 5.32 -13.59
CA LYS A 18 -6.98 5.00 -15.01
C LYS A 18 -6.80 3.50 -15.33
N ASN A 19 -7.27 2.63 -14.43
CA ASN A 19 -7.12 1.16 -14.48
C ASN A 19 -5.70 0.59 -14.38
N ILE A 20 -4.70 1.44 -14.16
CA ILE A 20 -3.32 1.01 -13.89
C ILE A 20 -3.12 0.97 -12.38
N GLU A 21 -2.62 -0.15 -11.87
CA GLU A 21 -2.23 -0.27 -10.46
C GLU A 21 -0.83 0.29 -10.27
N LEU A 22 -0.67 1.16 -9.28
CA LEU A 22 0.60 1.74 -8.88
C LEU A 22 1.17 0.88 -7.75
N PRO A 23 2.36 0.27 -7.92
CA PRO A 23 3.01 -0.56 -6.90
C PRO A 23 3.59 0.33 -5.81
N THR A 24 2.70 0.86 -4.97
CA THR A 24 3.02 1.92 -4.00
C THR A 24 3.79 1.33 -2.82
N ASP A 25 3.54 0.06 -2.51
CA ASP A 25 4.28 -0.74 -1.55
C ASP A 25 5.75 -0.94 -1.94
N GLU A 26 6.02 -1.27 -3.21
CA GLU A 26 7.39 -1.40 -3.74
C GLU A 26 8.11 -0.05 -3.70
N PHE A 27 7.45 1.02 -4.15
CA PHE A 27 7.99 2.38 -4.08
C PHE A 27 8.36 2.79 -2.65
N ILE A 28 7.49 2.51 -1.67
CA ILE A 28 7.76 2.82 -0.27
C ILE A 28 8.95 2.01 0.26
N ALA A 29 9.04 0.73 -0.08
CA ALA A 29 10.18 -0.11 0.30
C ALA A 29 11.50 0.46 -0.26
N GLU A 30 11.52 0.88 -1.53
CA GLU A 30 12.66 1.53 -2.17
C GLU A 30 13.05 2.84 -1.46
N VAL A 31 12.06 3.69 -1.17
CA VAL A 31 12.30 4.95 -0.45
C VAL A 31 12.90 4.68 0.93
N PHE A 32 12.42 3.68 1.67
CA PHE A 32 13.03 3.30 2.95
C PHE A 32 14.48 2.85 2.77
N CYS A 33 14.77 1.99 1.79
CA CYS A 33 16.13 1.56 1.47
C CYS A 33 17.06 2.74 1.16
N ASN A 34 16.60 3.67 0.33
CA ASN A 34 17.34 4.90 -0.02
C ASN A 34 17.56 5.85 1.17
N ASN A 35 16.81 5.68 2.26
CA ASN A 35 16.92 6.47 3.50
C ASN A 35 17.60 5.72 4.65
N GLY A 36 18.41 4.69 4.35
CA GLY A 36 19.22 3.99 5.34
C GLY A 36 18.41 3.01 6.18
N PHE A 37 17.45 2.34 5.57
CA PHE A 37 16.77 1.17 6.14
C PHE A 37 17.08 -0.06 5.30
N LYS A 38 16.79 -1.22 5.87
CA LYS A 38 16.75 -2.50 5.16
C LYS A 38 15.30 -2.94 5.05
N HIS A 39 14.84 -3.21 3.84
CA HIS A 39 13.56 -3.89 3.62
C HIS A 39 13.66 -5.34 4.11
N LEU A 40 12.74 -5.75 4.99
CA LEU A 40 12.69 -7.09 5.55
C LEU A 40 11.65 -7.95 4.85
N ASN A 41 10.44 -7.42 4.65
CA ASN A 41 9.35 -8.14 4.01
C ASN A 41 8.21 -7.17 3.62
N THR A 42 7.35 -7.58 2.69
CA THR A 42 6.06 -6.92 2.44
C THR A 42 4.95 -7.94 2.59
N LEU A 43 4.06 -7.73 3.56
CA LEU A 43 2.97 -8.66 3.86
C LEU A 43 1.67 -8.19 3.23
N LYS A 44 0.96 -9.10 2.58
CA LYS A 44 -0.37 -8.83 2.04
C LYS A 44 -1.44 -9.05 3.12
N ARG A 45 -2.30 -8.05 3.35
CA ARG A 45 -3.40 -8.09 4.31
C ARG A 45 -4.73 -7.81 3.63
N LYS A 46 -5.77 -8.60 3.94
CA LYS A 46 -7.14 -8.35 3.48
C LYS A 46 -7.80 -7.29 4.37
N ILE A 47 -8.48 -6.32 3.77
CA ILE A 47 -9.24 -5.30 4.50
C ILE A 47 -10.63 -5.87 4.82
N SER A 48 -10.84 -6.29 6.07
CA SER A 48 -12.11 -6.89 6.50
C SER A 48 -13.24 -5.86 6.66
N ASN A 49 -12.94 -4.70 7.24
CA ASN A 49 -13.90 -3.61 7.45
C ASN A 49 -13.47 -2.38 6.64
N LYS A 50 -14.27 -2.01 5.63
CA LYS A 50 -13.97 -0.89 4.74
C LYS A 50 -14.95 0.25 4.99
N SER A 51 -14.42 1.40 5.41
CA SER A 51 -15.20 2.66 5.44
C SER A 51 -15.54 3.14 4.02
N MET A 52 -14.74 2.75 3.03
CA MET A 52 -15.01 3.02 1.61
C MET A 52 -15.95 1.96 1.00
N PRO A 53 -16.80 2.33 0.01
CA PRO A 53 -17.69 1.38 -0.65
C PRO A 53 -16.90 0.31 -1.41
N LEU A 54 -17.48 -0.90 -1.52
CA LEU A 54 -16.89 -2.05 -2.23
C LEU A 54 -16.68 -1.81 -3.72
N GLN A 55 -17.49 -0.92 -4.30
CA GLN A 55 -17.46 -0.56 -5.71
C GLN A 55 -17.57 0.95 -5.86
N ASN A 56 -16.93 1.49 -6.89
CA ASN A 56 -17.09 2.87 -7.32
C ASN A 56 -17.27 2.92 -8.84
N SER A 57 -17.67 4.07 -9.41
CA SER A 57 -17.60 4.30 -10.85
C SER A 57 -16.38 5.19 -11.16
N PRO A 58 -15.23 4.62 -11.58
CA PRO A 58 -14.02 5.41 -11.82
C PRO A 58 -14.16 6.38 -12.99
N THR A 59 -15.08 6.07 -13.91
CA THR A 59 -15.36 6.87 -15.12
C THR A 59 -16.48 7.88 -14.91
N ASN A 60 -17.08 7.91 -13.72
CA ASN A 60 -18.26 8.71 -13.39
C ASN A 60 -19.47 8.46 -14.33
N LYS A 61 -19.48 7.32 -15.04
CA LYS A 61 -20.60 6.86 -15.85
C LYS A 61 -21.48 5.92 -15.01
N ILE A 62 -22.78 6.16 -15.03
CA ILE A 62 -23.77 5.32 -14.34
C ILE A 62 -23.66 3.88 -14.87
N GLY A 63 -23.56 2.90 -13.97
CA GLY A 63 -23.42 1.47 -14.31
C GLY A 63 -22.00 0.98 -14.58
N ALA A 64 -21.02 1.86 -14.78
CA ALA A 64 -19.62 1.47 -15.00
C ALA A 64 -18.88 1.25 -13.68
N LEU A 65 -19.23 0.18 -12.97
CA LEU A 65 -18.70 -0.14 -11.64
C LEU A 65 -17.33 -0.85 -11.70
N SER A 66 -16.41 -0.44 -10.82
CA SER A 66 -15.15 -1.13 -10.55
C SER A 66 -15.05 -1.46 -9.08
N ARG A 67 -14.42 -2.60 -8.76
CA ARG A 67 -14.10 -2.96 -7.38
C ARG A 67 -13.08 -1.99 -6.82
N THR A 68 -13.30 -1.56 -5.58
CA THR A 68 -12.31 -0.82 -4.80
C THR A 68 -11.34 -1.80 -4.13
N MET A 69 -10.14 -1.32 -3.82
CA MET A 69 -9.06 -2.09 -3.18
C MET A 69 -9.52 -2.89 -1.96
N ASN A 70 -9.40 -4.21 -1.97
CA ASN A 70 -9.79 -5.09 -0.84
C ASN A 70 -8.60 -5.58 -0.01
N GLU A 71 -7.40 -5.18 -0.42
CA GLU A 71 -6.15 -5.68 0.11
C GLU A 71 -5.20 -4.50 0.28
N GLU A 72 -4.40 -4.55 1.32
CA GLU A 72 -3.36 -3.59 1.62
C GLU A 72 -2.07 -4.35 1.93
N TRP A 73 -0.96 -3.64 1.88
CA TRP A 73 0.37 -4.18 2.06
C TRP A 73 1.00 -3.56 3.31
N ILE A 74 1.67 -4.38 4.09
CA ILE A 74 2.46 -3.96 5.25
C ILE A 74 3.92 -4.09 4.86
N VAL A 75 4.54 -2.96 4.55
CA VAL A 75 5.98 -2.86 4.29
C VAL A 75 6.71 -2.88 5.63
N VAL A 76 7.58 -3.86 5.84
CA VAL A 76 8.38 -4.04 7.05
C VAL A 76 9.83 -3.68 6.76
N CYS A 77 10.33 -2.66 7.44
CA CYS A 77 11.71 -2.17 7.29
C CYS A 77 12.40 -2.09 8.65
N GLU A 78 13.74 -2.17 8.64
CA GLU A 78 14.57 -2.01 9.83
C GLU A 78 15.60 -0.90 9.62
N LYS A 79 15.76 0.00 10.59
CA LYS A 79 16.75 1.08 10.51
C LYS A 79 18.16 0.49 10.60
N LEU A 80 18.99 0.77 9.60
CA LEU A 80 20.43 0.45 9.61
C LEU A 80 21.20 1.35 10.57
#